data_AF-A0A7J3IKB5-F1
#
_entry.id   AF-A0A7J3IKB5-F1
#
_cell.length_a   1.000
_cell.length_b   1.000
_cell.length_c   1.000
_cell.angle_alpha   90.00
_cell.angle_beta   90.00
_cell.angle_gamma   90.00
#
_symmetry.space_group_name_H-M   'P 1'
#
loop_
_entity.id
_entity.type
_entity.pdbx_description
1 polymer ?
#
loop_
_entity_poly.entity_id
_entity_poly.type
_entity_poly.pdbx_seq_one_letter_code
_entity_poly.pdbx_strand_id
1 'polypeptide(L)'
;MKSPYSYMLTLAVVLLAYAFSEVLGGSGSLCSLLFGIVLGNEKEIYRILRMERPSTTVVDAGLKRFESEIAFLLRTFFLVYIGIIVSIGDVKTILVGVILSFILLLSRVAAVRVATARCSELAEERPVMSVLLTRGLAAAVLATLPMQYAAQNPVFSQIAHLFVNITAMVILATAIIASVSIPLLRRKVQRV
;
A
#
# COMPACT_ATOMS: atom_id res chain seq x y z
N MET A 1 -30.21 3.05 19.87
CA MET A 1 -30.69 2.89 18.48
C MET A 1 -29.45 2.83 17.58
N LYS A 2 -29.02 1.64 17.15
CA LYS A 2 -27.87 1.51 16.24
C LYS A 2 -28.36 1.90 14.84
N SER A 3 -27.97 3.07 14.35
CA SER A 3 -28.37 3.50 13.01
C SER A 3 -27.50 2.78 11.96
N PRO A 4 -28.08 1.88 11.14
CA PRO A 4 -27.34 1.13 10.12
C PRO A 4 -26.74 2.02 9.02
N TYR A 5 -26.98 3.33 9.02
CA TYR A 5 -26.48 4.27 8.02
C TYR A 5 -25.21 5.03 8.45
N SER A 6 -24.72 4.83 9.68
CA SER A 6 -23.59 5.61 10.18
C SER A 6 -22.32 5.38 9.34
N TYR A 7 -22.12 4.16 8.81
CA TYR A 7 -20.96 3.86 7.97
C TYR A 7 -21.04 4.54 6.60
N MET A 8 -22.23 4.68 6.01
CA MET A 8 -22.43 5.41 4.74
C MET A 8 -22.12 6.90 4.91
N LEU A 9 -22.53 7.49 6.03
CA LEU A 9 -22.20 8.87 6.35
C LEU A 9 -20.68 9.05 6.49
N THR A 10 -19.99 8.15 7.21
CA THR A 10 -18.54 8.18 7.34
C THR A 10 -17.85 8.10 5.98
N LEU A 11 -18.29 7.22 5.08
CA LEU A 11 -17.75 7.10 3.74
C LEU A 11 -17.94 8.38 2.92
N ALA A 12 -19.13 8.99 2.98
CA ALA A 12 -19.41 10.26 2.32
C ALA A 12 -18.50 11.39 2.82
N VAL A 13 -18.26 11.45 4.14
CA VAL A 13 -17.35 12.44 4.75
C VAL A 13 -15.91 12.22 4.29
N VAL A 14 -15.43 10.97 4.19
CA VAL A 14 -14.09 10.67 3.65
C VAL A 14 -13.96 11.18 2.22
N LEU A 15 -14.94 10.91 1.36
CA LEU A 15 -14.91 11.32 -0.05
C LEU A 15 -14.98 12.84 -0.19
N LEU A 16 -15.76 13.51 0.65
CA LEU A 16 -15.82 14.97 0.69
C LEU A 16 -14.49 15.57 1.18
N ALA A 17 -13.90 15.01 2.24
CA ALA A 17 -12.59 15.43 2.74
C ALA A 17 -11.49 15.23 1.68
N TYR A 18 -11.53 14.13 0.93
CA TYR A 18 -10.66 13.90 -0.22
C TYR A 18 -10.81 15.03 -1.25
N ALA A 19 -12.03 15.29 -1.72
CA ALA A 19 -12.29 16.29 -2.76
C ALA A 19 -11.91 17.71 -2.29
N PHE A 20 -12.24 18.06 -1.04
CA PHE A 20 -11.89 19.34 -0.46
C PHE A 20 -10.38 19.54 -0.33
N SER A 21 -9.66 18.48 0.08
CA SER A 21 -8.20 18.50 0.13
C SER A 21 -7.58 18.73 -1.24
N GLU A 22 -8.08 18.09 -2.29
CA GLU A 22 -7.59 18.27 -3.66
C GLU A 22 -7.84 19.71 -4.17
N VAL A 23 -9.01 20.30 -3.87
CA VAL A 23 -9.32 21.70 -4.26
C VAL A 23 -8.38 22.70 -3.58
N LEU A 24 -7.96 22.43 -2.34
CA LEU A 24 -6.99 23.25 -1.61
C LEU A 24 -5.53 23.01 -2.05
N GLY A 25 -5.28 22.10 -2.99
CA GLY A 25 -3.93 21.72 -3.44
C GLY A 25 -3.18 20.77 -2.50
N GLY A 26 -3.86 20.14 -1.56
CA GLY A 26 -3.32 19.06 -0.73
C GLY A 26 -3.51 17.68 -1.37
N SER A 27 -2.91 16.63 -0.79
CA SER A 27 -3.13 15.25 -1.26
C SER A 27 -4.38 14.65 -0.62
N GLY A 28 -5.43 14.42 -1.42
CA GLY A 28 -6.68 13.81 -0.94
C GLY A 28 -6.46 12.42 -0.35
N SER A 29 -5.49 11.66 -0.89
CA SER A 29 -5.12 10.33 -0.39
C SER A 29 -4.55 10.38 1.04
N LEU A 30 -3.70 11.37 1.35
CA LEU A 30 -3.15 11.56 2.69
C LEU A 30 -4.22 12.06 3.67
N CYS A 31 -5.10 12.96 3.23
CA CYS A 31 -6.23 13.42 4.04
C CYS A 31 -7.13 12.25 4.46
N SER A 32 -7.48 11.37 3.51
CA SER A 32 -8.30 10.18 3.78
C SER A 32 -7.60 9.21 4.75
N LEU A 33 -6.28 9.04 4.62
CA LEU A 33 -5.50 8.21 5.54
C LEU A 33 -5.47 8.78 6.96
N LEU A 34 -5.21 10.08 7.11
CA LEU A 34 -5.22 10.75 8.41
C LEU A 34 -6.60 10.68 9.05
N PHE A 35 -7.66 10.90 8.28
CA PHE A 35 -9.03 10.74 8.74
C PHE A 35 -9.32 9.31 9.20
N GLY A 36 -8.88 8.30 8.45
CA GLY A 36 -8.98 6.89 8.85
C GLY A 36 -8.23 6.57 10.15
N ILE A 37 -7.05 7.14 10.36
CA ILE A 37 -6.28 7.00 11.61
C ILE A 37 -7.03 7.65 12.78
N VAL A 38 -7.61 8.84 12.56
CA VAL A 38 -8.42 9.56 13.56
C VAL A 38 -9.63 8.72 13.97
N LEU A 39 -10.39 8.18 13.01
CA LEU A 39 -11.52 7.32 13.30
C LEU A 39 -11.11 6.01 14.00
N GLY A 40 -10.03 5.37 13.53
CA GLY A 40 -9.52 4.13 14.12
C GLY A 40 -9.07 4.28 15.57
N ASN A 41 -8.67 5.49 15.98
CA ASN A 41 -8.21 5.82 17.33
C ASN A 41 -9.25 6.64 18.13
N GLU A 42 -10.54 6.52 17.81
CA GLU A 42 -11.63 7.28 18.45
C GLU A 42 -11.51 7.37 19.98
N LYS A 43 -11.23 6.25 20.67
CA LYS A 43 -11.13 6.17 22.14
C LYS A 43 -10.03 7.07 22.72
N GLU A 44 -8.90 7.12 22.04
CA GLU A 44 -7.74 7.90 22.48
C GLU A 44 -7.96 9.39 22.21
N ILE A 45 -8.57 9.72 21.07
CA ILE A 45 -8.90 11.09 20.70
C ILE A 45 -9.95 11.67 21.65
N TYR A 46 -11.00 10.92 21.98
CA TYR A 46 -11.98 11.35 23.00
C TYR A 46 -11.34 11.56 24.38
N ARG A 47 -10.34 10.73 24.75
CA ARG A 47 -9.58 10.90 26.01
C ARG A 47 -8.78 12.20 26.02
N ILE A 48 -8.11 12.53 24.92
CA ILE A 48 -7.32 13.76 24.78
C ILE A 48 -8.22 15.01 24.78
N LEU A 49 -9.37 14.94 24.11
CA LEU A 49 -10.33 16.06 24.02
C LEU A 49 -11.20 16.27 25.28
N ARG A 50 -11.06 15.46 26.33
CA ARG A 50 -11.81 15.55 27.60
C ARG A 50 -13.34 15.66 27.42
N MET A 51 -13.88 15.09 26.33
CA MET A 51 -15.32 15.05 26.08
C MET A 51 -15.93 13.79 26.73
N GLU A 52 -17.15 13.90 27.25
CA GLU A 52 -17.91 12.76 27.76
C GLU A 52 -18.02 11.68 26.69
N ARG A 53 -17.73 10.42 27.09
CA ARG A 53 -17.73 9.27 26.18
C ARG A 53 -19.11 9.13 25.53
N PRO A 54 -19.27 9.33 24.22
CA PRO A 54 -20.46 8.81 23.57
C PRO A 54 -20.42 7.29 23.68
N SER A 55 -21.53 6.67 24.11
CA SER A 55 -21.68 5.21 24.25
C SER A 55 -21.72 4.46 22.91
N THR A 56 -21.56 5.18 21.80
CA THR A 56 -21.63 4.67 20.42
C THR A 56 -20.27 4.83 19.76
N THR A 57 -19.60 3.70 19.50
CA THR A 57 -18.41 3.61 18.65
C THR A 57 -18.78 4.07 17.24
N VAL A 58 -18.04 5.04 16.69
CA VAL A 58 -18.26 5.57 15.33
C VAL A 58 -17.77 4.56 14.31
N VAL A 59 -16.70 3.84 14.63
CA VAL A 59 -16.23 2.68 13.85
C VAL A 59 -17.03 1.44 14.26
N ASP A 60 -18.12 1.18 13.54
CA ASP A 60 -18.86 -0.08 13.68
C ASP A 60 -18.16 -1.22 12.93
N ALA A 61 -18.40 -2.46 13.35
CA ALA A 61 -17.90 -3.65 12.66
C ALA A 61 -18.34 -3.70 11.18
N GLY A 62 -19.49 -3.09 10.86
CA GLY A 62 -19.98 -2.92 9.50
C GLY A 62 -19.05 -2.07 8.61
N LEU A 63 -18.53 -0.94 9.13
CA LEU A 63 -17.62 -0.08 8.36
C LEU A 63 -16.30 -0.79 8.05
N LYS A 64 -15.73 -1.49 9.05
CA LYS A 64 -14.48 -2.25 8.88
C LYS A 64 -14.65 -3.40 7.90
N ARG A 65 -15.78 -4.09 7.94
CA ARG A 65 -16.10 -5.15 6.99
C ARG A 65 -16.25 -4.60 5.57
N PHE A 66 -16.99 -3.51 5.41
CA PHE A 66 -17.17 -2.85 4.12
C PHE A 66 -15.83 -2.37 3.53
N GLU A 67 -14.99 -1.71 4.34
CA GLU A 67 -13.65 -1.30 3.92
C GLU A 67 -12.81 -2.51 3.46
N SER A 68 -12.80 -3.60 4.22
CA SER A 68 -12.08 -4.81 3.84
C SER A 68 -12.60 -5.45 2.55
N GLU A 69 -13.93 -5.45 2.33
CA GLU A 69 -14.54 -5.98 1.11
C GLU A 69 -14.18 -5.12 -0.12
N ILE A 70 -14.22 -3.79 0.02
CA ILE A 70 -13.81 -2.85 -1.04
C ILE A 70 -12.31 -2.95 -1.31
N ALA A 71 -11.46 -2.98 -0.27
CA ALA A 71 -10.02 -3.12 -0.41
C ALA A 71 -9.65 -4.43 -1.12
N PHE A 72 -10.34 -5.53 -0.79
CA PHE A 72 -10.17 -6.81 -1.46
C PHE A 72 -10.56 -6.74 -2.95
N LEU A 73 -11.72 -6.14 -3.26
CA LEU A 73 -12.19 -5.97 -4.63
C LEU A 73 -11.20 -5.14 -5.45
N LEU A 74 -10.80 -3.97 -4.95
CA LEU A 74 -9.83 -3.10 -5.61
C LEU A 74 -8.49 -3.81 -5.80
N ARG A 75 -7.99 -4.51 -4.78
CA ARG A 75 -6.73 -5.26 -4.89
C ARG A 75 -6.78 -6.31 -5.99
N THR A 76 -7.87 -7.07 -6.07
CA THR A 76 -8.04 -8.11 -7.09
C THR A 76 -8.19 -7.48 -8.46
N PHE A 77 -9.03 -6.45 -8.59
CA PHE A 77 -9.26 -5.73 -9.83
C PHE A 77 -7.95 -5.17 -10.41
N PHE A 78 -7.17 -4.42 -9.64
CA PHE A 78 -5.93 -3.82 -10.13
C PHE A 78 -4.85 -4.85 -10.46
N LEU A 79 -4.72 -5.92 -9.67
CA LEU A 79 -3.75 -6.98 -9.97
C LEU A 79 -4.10 -7.73 -11.25
N VAL A 80 -5.38 -8.08 -11.44
CA VAL A 80 -5.86 -8.72 -12.67
C VAL A 80 -5.73 -7.77 -13.86
N TYR A 81 -6.09 -6.50 -13.68
CA TYR A 81 -5.98 -5.47 -14.72
C TYR A 81 -4.53 -5.30 -15.19
N ILE A 82 -3.57 -5.14 -14.26
CA ILE A 82 -2.13 -5.11 -14.58
C ILE A 82 -1.72 -6.38 -15.33
N GLY A 83 -2.17 -7.55 -14.88
CA GLY A 83 -1.89 -8.82 -15.55
C GLY A 83 -2.37 -8.88 -17.00
N ILE A 84 -3.52 -8.28 -17.31
CA ILE A 84 -4.07 -8.25 -18.67
C ILE A 84 -3.29 -7.29 -19.59
N ILE A 85 -2.87 -6.12 -19.08
CA ILE A 85 -2.21 -5.10 -19.91
C ILE A 85 -0.70 -5.34 -20.07
N VAL A 86 -0.11 -6.20 -19.25
CA VAL A 86 1.32 -6.53 -19.32
C VAL A 86 1.60 -7.31 -20.60
N SER A 87 2.58 -6.83 -21.35
CA SER A 87 3.08 -7.48 -22.56
C SER A 87 4.51 -7.96 -22.34
N ILE A 88 4.68 -9.28 -22.26
CA ILE A 88 5.98 -9.94 -22.03
C ILE A 88 6.61 -10.28 -23.40
N GLY A 89 6.83 -9.25 -24.23
CA GLY A 89 7.51 -9.41 -25.54
C GLY A 89 9.02 -9.26 -25.46
N ASP A 90 9.51 -8.42 -24.54
CA ASP A 90 10.92 -8.01 -24.48
C ASP A 90 11.67 -8.65 -23.31
N VAL A 91 12.61 -9.55 -23.63
CA VAL A 91 13.54 -10.16 -22.66
C VAL A 91 14.33 -9.08 -21.89
N LYS A 92 14.63 -7.95 -22.54
CA LYS A 92 15.30 -6.80 -21.91
C LYS A 92 14.48 -6.22 -20.75
N THR A 93 13.17 -6.10 -20.91
CA THR A 93 12.28 -5.54 -19.90
C THR A 93 12.18 -6.45 -18.67
N ILE A 94 12.19 -7.77 -18.88
CA ILE A 94 12.24 -8.76 -17.81
C ILE A 94 13.55 -8.60 -17.02
N LEU A 95 14.68 -8.55 -17.72
CA LEU A 95 16.00 -8.43 -17.09
C LEU A 95 16.12 -7.15 -16.26
N VAL A 96 15.66 -6.02 -16.80
CA VAL A 96 15.64 -4.74 -16.08
C VAL A 96 14.74 -4.82 -14.85
N GLY A 97 13.54 -5.42 -14.94
CA GLY A 97 12.65 -5.60 -13.80
C GLY A 97 13.24 -6.45 -12.68
N VAL A 98 13.95 -7.53 -13.02
CA VAL A 98 14.63 -8.40 -12.04
C VAL A 98 15.80 -7.68 -11.37
N ILE A 99 16.64 -6.99 -12.15
CA ILE A 99 17.75 -6.20 -11.61
C ILE A 99 17.22 -5.11 -10.67
N LEU A 100 16.16 -4.40 -11.08
CA LEU A 100 15.55 -3.36 -10.28
C LEU A 100 14.97 -3.92 -8.98
N SER A 101 14.33 -5.09 -9.01
CA SER A 101 13.85 -5.78 -7.80
C SER A 101 15.01 -6.08 -6.84
N PHE A 102 16.16 -6.54 -7.35
CA PHE A 102 17.33 -6.81 -6.52
C PHE A 102 17.93 -5.54 -5.91
N ILE A 103 18.01 -4.46 -6.67
CA ILE A 103 18.46 -3.14 -6.18
C ILE A 103 17.51 -2.64 -5.08
N LEU A 104 16.21 -2.80 -5.25
CA LEU A 104 15.21 -2.43 -4.25
C LEU A 104 15.33 -3.27 -2.97
N LEU A 105 15.68 -4.55 -3.08
CA LEU A 105 15.93 -5.39 -1.93
C LEU A 105 17.21 -4.96 -1.19
N LEU A 106 18.30 -4.68 -1.93
CA LEU A 106 19.53 -4.15 -1.35
C LEU A 106 19.32 -2.83 -0.62
N SER A 107 18.58 -1.89 -1.23
CA SER A 107 18.26 -0.61 -0.59
C SER A 107 17.41 -0.79 0.68
N ARG A 108 16.51 -1.78 0.70
CA ARG A 108 15.74 -2.13 1.90
C ARG A 108 16.64 -2.67 3.00
N VAL A 109 17.55 -3.59 2.69
CA VAL A 109 18.51 -4.12 3.68
C VAL A 109 19.38 -2.99 4.22
N ALA A 110 19.87 -2.09 3.38
CA ALA A 110 20.63 -0.91 3.81
C ALA A 110 19.81 0.00 4.73
N ALA A 111 18.58 0.34 4.36
CA ALA A 111 17.69 1.18 5.16
C ALA A 111 17.38 0.56 6.53
N VAL A 112 17.05 -0.74 6.57
CA VAL A 112 16.83 -1.47 7.83
C VAL A 112 18.12 -1.54 8.63
N ARG A 113 19.28 -1.71 7.99
CA ARG A 113 20.55 -1.74 8.72
C ARG A 113 20.84 -0.42 9.41
N VAL A 114 20.58 0.71 8.76
CA VAL A 114 20.74 2.06 9.31
C VAL A 114 19.72 2.33 10.41
N ALA A 115 18.45 2.00 10.19
CA ALA A 115 17.38 2.22 11.17
C ALA A 115 17.58 1.41 12.46
N THR A 116 18.03 0.15 12.34
CA THR A 116 18.25 -0.74 13.49
C THR A 116 19.63 -0.53 14.15
N ALA A 117 20.51 0.31 13.60
CA ALA A 117 21.87 0.50 14.13
C ALA A 117 21.91 1.01 15.59
N ARG A 118 20.82 1.62 16.08
CA ARG A 118 20.73 2.20 17.43
C ARG A 118 19.82 1.44 18.41
N CYS A 119 19.12 0.39 17.99
CA CYS A 119 18.22 -0.37 18.87
C CYS A 119 18.60 -1.85 18.91
N SER A 120 19.14 -2.29 20.06
CA SER A 120 19.51 -3.68 20.30
C SER A 120 18.31 -4.64 20.31
N GLU A 121 17.13 -4.16 20.74
CA GLU A 121 15.91 -4.97 20.82
C GLU A 121 15.36 -5.38 19.44
N LEU A 122 15.63 -4.60 18.39
CA LEU A 122 15.20 -4.89 17.02
C LEU A 122 16.21 -5.76 16.24
N ALA A 123 17.32 -6.16 16.87
CA ALA A 123 18.37 -6.91 16.19
C ALA A 123 17.91 -8.31 15.77
N GLU A 124 17.07 -8.97 16.57
CA GLU A 124 16.54 -10.31 16.28
C GLU A 124 15.48 -10.30 15.15
N GLU A 125 14.72 -9.22 15.03
CA GLU A 125 13.69 -9.08 13.97
C GLU A 125 14.24 -8.45 12.67
N ARG A 126 15.45 -7.91 12.70
CA ARG A 126 16.16 -7.31 11.56
C ARG A 126 16.09 -8.13 10.26
N PRO A 127 16.33 -9.46 10.26
CA PRO A 127 16.23 -10.25 9.02
C PRO A 127 14.80 -10.27 8.48
N VAL A 128 13.78 -10.41 9.34
CA VAL A 128 12.37 -10.41 8.92
C VAL A 128 11.96 -9.05 8.36
N MET A 129 12.34 -7.96 9.04
CA MET A 129 12.06 -6.59 8.60
C MET A 129 12.70 -6.24 7.25
N SER A 130 13.88 -6.81 6.96
CA SER A 130 14.60 -6.60 5.71
C SER A 130 13.99 -7.31 4.50
N VAL A 131 13.37 -8.47 4.75
CA VAL A 131 12.80 -9.35 3.73
C VAL A 131 11.34 -9.02 3.43
N LEU A 132 10.63 -8.41 4.37
CA LEU A 132 9.23 -7.99 4.20
C LEU A 132 9.12 -6.75 3.29
N LEU A 133 9.38 -6.96 2.00
CA LEU A 133 9.24 -5.96 0.94
C LEU A 133 8.22 -6.45 -0.09
N THR A 134 6.95 -6.57 0.32
CA THR A 134 5.88 -6.82 -0.64
C THR A 134 5.45 -5.50 -1.25
N ARG A 135 5.89 -5.20 -2.48
CA ARG A 135 5.25 -4.14 -3.26
C ARG A 135 3.93 -4.67 -3.79
N GLY A 136 2.85 -3.97 -3.46
CA GLY A 136 1.50 -4.45 -3.74
C GLY A 136 0.71 -3.46 -4.59
N LEU A 137 -0.52 -3.19 -4.14
CA LEU A 137 -1.53 -2.43 -4.85
C LEU A 137 -1.11 -1.02 -5.26
N ALA A 138 -0.46 -0.27 -4.38
CA ALA A 138 -0.08 1.11 -4.68
C ALA A 138 0.85 1.23 -5.90
N ALA A 139 1.82 0.32 -6.03
CA ALA A 139 2.70 0.30 -7.20
C ALA A 139 1.95 -0.03 -8.48
N ALA A 140 1.01 -0.98 -8.43
CA ALA A 140 0.15 -1.34 -9.55
C ALA A 140 -0.69 -0.14 -10.05
N VAL A 141 -1.32 0.59 -9.14
CA VAL A 141 -2.13 1.77 -9.50
C VAL A 141 -1.26 2.87 -10.12
N LEU A 142 -0.11 3.19 -9.49
CA LEU A 142 0.79 4.24 -9.98
C LEU A 142 1.41 3.91 -11.36
N ALA A 143 1.61 2.63 -11.67
CA ALA A 143 2.14 2.20 -12.96
C ALA A 143 1.22 2.57 -14.15
N THR A 144 -0.07 2.76 -13.89
CA THR A 144 -1.05 3.14 -14.92
C THR A 144 -1.17 4.65 -15.14
N LEU A 145 -0.62 5.48 -14.25
CA LEU A 145 -0.70 6.94 -14.38
C LEU A 145 -0.07 7.47 -15.69
N PRO A 146 1.13 7.01 -16.13
CA PRO A 146 1.69 7.46 -17.40
C PRO A 146 0.77 7.19 -18.59
N MET A 147 -0.02 6.10 -18.57
CA MET A 147 -1.01 5.81 -19.62
C MET A 147 -2.15 6.83 -19.62
N GLN A 148 -2.58 7.31 -18.45
CA GLN A 148 -3.65 8.31 -18.34
C GLN A 148 -3.20 9.67 -18.90
N TYR A 149 -1.94 10.04 -18.69
CA TYR A 149 -1.35 11.28 -19.21
C TYR A 149 -0.73 11.14 -20.62
N ALA A 150 -0.77 9.95 -21.21
CA ALA A 150 -0.20 9.69 -22.54
C ALA A 150 -0.88 10.52 -23.64
N ALA A 151 -2.16 10.85 -23.48
CA ALA A 151 -2.89 11.71 -24.43
C ALA A 151 -2.38 13.16 -24.44
N GLN A 152 -1.76 13.62 -23.34
CA GLN A 152 -1.32 15.00 -23.19
C GLN A 152 0.16 15.19 -23.58
N ASN A 153 0.98 14.15 -23.48
CA ASN A 153 2.38 14.23 -23.90
C ASN A 153 2.86 12.95 -24.62
N PRO A 154 3.48 13.07 -25.81
CA PRO A 154 3.94 11.92 -26.59
C PRO A 154 5.05 11.12 -25.90
N VAL A 155 5.83 11.75 -25.02
CA VAL A 155 6.87 11.10 -24.21
C VAL A 155 6.26 10.06 -23.26
N PHE A 156 5.11 10.38 -22.65
CA PHE A 156 4.43 9.44 -21.75
C PHE A 156 3.87 8.24 -22.50
N SER A 157 3.43 8.38 -23.75
CA SER A 157 2.93 7.28 -24.57
C SER A 157 4.00 6.19 -24.80
N GLN A 158 5.23 6.59 -25.13
CA GLN A 158 6.32 5.63 -25.37
C GLN A 158 6.80 4.94 -24.09
N ILE A 159 6.79 5.66 -22.98
CA ILE A 159 7.32 5.20 -21.69
C ILE A 159 6.27 4.41 -20.88
N ALA A 160 4.98 4.65 -21.12
CA ALA A 160 3.89 4.05 -20.35
C ALA A 160 3.91 2.52 -20.36
N HIS A 161 4.07 1.91 -21.54
CA HIS A 161 4.15 0.44 -21.67
C HIS A 161 5.36 -0.13 -20.92
N LEU A 162 6.50 0.57 -20.95
CA LEU A 162 7.69 0.18 -20.21
C LEU A 162 7.47 0.22 -18.70
N PHE A 163 6.80 1.26 -18.19
CA PHE A 163 6.50 1.42 -16.76
C PHE A 163 5.59 0.31 -16.23
N VAL A 164 4.54 -0.02 -16.97
CA VAL A 164 3.62 -1.11 -16.60
C VAL A 164 4.36 -2.44 -16.56
N ASN A 165 5.12 -2.77 -17.61
CA ASN A 165 5.85 -4.03 -17.70
C ASN A 165 6.91 -4.19 -16.60
N ILE A 166 7.74 -3.16 -16.37
CA ILE A 166 8.75 -3.19 -15.31
C ILE A 166 8.08 -3.31 -13.94
N THR A 167 7.01 -2.54 -13.68
CA THR A 167 6.36 -2.55 -12.37
C THR A 167 5.71 -3.91 -12.09
N ALA A 168 5.08 -4.52 -13.08
CA ALA A 168 4.53 -5.87 -12.95
C ALA A 168 5.62 -6.90 -12.62
N MET A 169 6.76 -6.84 -13.31
CA MET A 169 7.90 -7.72 -13.04
C MET A 169 8.46 -7.50 -11.63
N VAL A 170 8.55 -6.26 -11.17
CA VAL A 170 8.98 -5.94 -9.79
C VAL A 170 7.98 -6.48 -8.76
N ILE A 171 6.66 -6.31 -8.99
CA ILE A 171 5.62 -6.84 -8.09
C ILE A 171 5.74 -8.36 -7.99
N LEU A 172 5.84 -9.06 -9.13
CA LEU A 172 5.99 -10.53 -9.16
C LEU A 172 7.27 -10.98 -8.47
N ALA A 173 8.42 -10.38 -8.83
CA ALA A 173 9.71 -10.74 -8.24
C ALA A 173 9.72 -10.51 -6.72
N THR A 174 9.24 -9.35 -6.26
CA THR A 174 9.20 -9.05 -4.82
C THR A 174 8.21 -9.93 -4.06
N ALA A 175 7.06 -10.28 -4.66
CA ALA A 175 6.11 -11.21 -4.07
C ALA A 175 6.69 -12.63 -3.92
N ILE A 176 7.37 -13.13 -4.96
CA ILE A 176 8.04 -14.44 -4.92
C ILE A 176 9.16 -14.43 -3.87
N ILE A 177 10.02 -13.41 -3.87
CA ILE A 177 11.12 -13.30 -2.91
C ILE A 177 10.58 -13.26 -1.48
N ALA A 178 9.57 -12.46 -1.19
CA ALA A 178 8.96 -12.40 0.14
C ALA A 178 8.35 -13.76 0.54
N SER A 179 7.60 -14.40 -0.37
CA SER A 179 6.94 -15.68 -0.11
C SER A 179 7.93 -16.82 0.17
N VAL A 180 9.07 -16.85 -0.53
CA VAL A 180 10.13 -17.86 -0.33
C VAL A 180 10.98 -17.54 0.90
N SER A 181 11.29 -16.27 1.14
CA SER A 181 12.26 -15.87 2.17
C SER A 181 11.68 -15.90 3.58
N ILE A 182 10.38 -15.62 3.76
CA ILE A 182 9.69 -15.68 5.06
C ILE A 182 9.77 -17.09 5.71
N PRO A 183 9.40 -18.20 5.03
CA PRO A 183 9.50 -19.53 5.63
C PRO A 183 10.95 -19.97 5.88
N LEU A 184 11.90 -19.55 5.02
CA LEU A 184 13.34 -19.83 5.22
C LEU A 184 13.88 -19.13 6.48
N LEU A 185 13.50 -17.87 6.71
CA LEU A 185 13.88 -17.13 7.92
C LEU A 185 13.22 -17.71 9.17
N ARG A 186 11.93 -18.06 9.08
CA ARG A 186 11.19 -18.64 10.21
C ARG A 186 11.83 -19.93 10.71
N ARG A 187 12.33 -20.79 9.79
CA ARG A 187 13.07 -22.01 10.14
C ARG A 187 14.41 -21.75 10.83
N LYS A 188 15.03 -20.60 10.56
CA LYS A 188 16.33 -20.22 11.16
C LYS A 188 16.16 -19.65 12.56
N VAL A 189 15.11 -18.88 12.80
CA VAL A 189 14.79 -18.29 14.12
C VAL A 189 14.28 -19.34 15.11
N GLN A 190 13.54 -20.37 14.66
CA GLN A 190 13.08 -21.46 15.54
C GLN A 190 14.17 -22.50 15.91
N ARG A 191 15.38 -22.39 15.35
CA ARG A 191 16.50 -23.30 15.66
C ARG A 191 17.53 -22.70 16.63
N VAL A 192 17.36 -21.45 17.02
CA VAL A 192 18.14 -20.77 18.08
C VAL A 192 17.26 -20.72 19.32
#